data_AF-U2ELH0-F1
#
_entry.id   AF-U2ELH0-F1
#
_cell.length_a   1.000
_cell.length_b   1.000
_cell.length_c   1.000
_cell.angle_alpha   90.00
_cell.angle_beta   90.00
_cell.angle_gamma   90.00
#
_symmetry.space_group_name_H-M   'P 1'
#
loop_
_entity.id
_entity.type
_entity.pdbx_description
1 polymer ?
#
loop_
_entity_poly.entity_id
_entity_poly.type
_entity_poly.pdbx_seq_one_letter_code
_entity_poly.pdbx_strand_id
1 'polypeptide(L)'
;MTVDHVCASAAIPLVFAPVALNTGGTQAWFGDGAMRLTNPLSPAIRLGAQRVLAIGIRCSASEQQLTDTELAHHVDSLDPSRLPPRPPLSQICGVFLNAIFLDHLDADIDHLMRMNELVRAYGGDESRAVDVKVHEPMRVIEPLVISPSEDFADIASQLVKRMPRSVRFMLETLGMPDPKSADLTSYLLFDPEYTQALIDIGYRDAHARIDEIEAFLRA
;
A
#
# COMPACT_ATOMS: atom_id res chain seq x y z
N MET A 1 1.85 -7.84 -21.89
CA MET A 1 0.75 -7.57 -20.95
C MET A 1 -0.56 -7.47 -21.73
N THR A 2 -1.60 -8.15 -21.27
CA THR A 2 -2.98 -8.02 -21.79
C THR A 2 -3.90 -7.52 -20.68
N VAL A 3 -5.14 -7.16 -21.01
CA VAL A 3 -6.16 -6.78 -20.02
C VAL A 3 -6.35 -7.87 -18.96
N ASP A 4 -6.34 -9.14 -19.37
CA ASP A 4 -6.46 -10.27 -18.43
C ASP A 4 -5.33 -10.30 -17.40
N HIS A 5 -4.11 -9.86 -17.74
CA HIS A 5 -3.02 -9.77 -16.78
C HIS A 5 -3.29 -8.70 -15.71
N VAL A 6 -3.92 -7.59 -16.09
CA VAL A 6 -4.30 -6.53 -15.17
C VAL A 6 -5.44 -7.01 -14.27
N CYS A 7 -6.48 -7.64 -14.85
CA CYS A 7 -7.58 -8.22 -14.08
C CYS A 7 -7.11 -9.31 -13.12
N ALA A 8 -6.16 -10.16 -13.54
CA ALA A 8 -5.56 -11.16 -12.69
C ALA A 8 -4.83 -10.52 -11.49
N SER A 9 -4.02 -9.48 -11.76
CA SER A 9 -3.27 -8.79 -10.70
C SER A 9 -4.16 -8.05 -9.71
N ALA A 10 -5.37 -7.64 -10.10
CA ALA A 10 -6.34 -6.93 -9.27
C ALA A 10 -7.47 -7.84 -8.74
N ALA A 11 -7.34 -9.16 -8.89
CA ALA A 11 -8.38 -10.12 -8.49
C ALA A 11 -8.34 -10.37 -6.97
N ILE A 12 -8.71 -9.34 -6.19
CA ILE A 12 -8.80 -9.39 -4.73
C ILE A 12 -9.69 -10.58 -4.33
N PRO A 13 -9.18 -11.52 -3.52
CA PRO A 13 -9.96 -12.68 -3.10
C PRO A 13 -11.28 -12.28 -2.46
N LEU A 14 -12.31 -13.12 -2.67
CA LEU A 14 -13.68 -12.92 -2.19
C LEU A 14 -14.46 -11.78 -2.88
N VAL A 15 -13.77 -10.81 -3.50
CA VAL A 15 -14.39 -9.67 -4.20
C VAL A 15 -14.47 -9.93 -5.70
N PHE A 16 -13.36 -10.39 -6.30
CA PHE A 16 -13.24 -10.65 -7.72
C PHE A 16 -12.91 -12.11 -7.98
N ALA A 17 -13.42 -12.64 -9.10
CA ALA A 17 -13.13 -13.99 -9.52
C ALA A 17 -11.67 -14.12 -10.00
N PRO A 18 -11.01 -15.26 -9.76
CA PRO A 18 -9.68 -15.51 -10.31
C PRO A 18 -9.71 -15.52 -11.84
N VAL A 19 -8.62 -15.10 -12.47
CA VAL A 19 -8.50 -14.97 -13.93
C VAL A 19 -7.55 -16.03 -14.48
N ALA A 20 -7.97 -16.76 -15.51
CA ALA A 20 -7.14 -17.75 -16.17
C ALA A 20 -6.18 -17.09 -17.17
N LEU A 21 -4.88 -17.29 -17.02
CA LEU A 21 -3.86 -16.81 -17.95
C LEU A 21 -3.09 -17.98 -18.57
N ASN A 22 -2.63 -17.80 -19.80
CA ASN A 22 -1.73 -18.73 -20.46
C ASN A 22 -0.28 -18.34 -20.15
N THR A 23 0.44 -19.21 -19.45
CA THR A 23 1.87 -19.04 -19.16
C THR A 23 2.65 -20.25 -19.65
N GLY A 24 3.66 -20.04 -20.49
CA GLY A 24 4.53 -21.12 -20.97
C GLY A 24 3.80 -22.29 -21.67
N GLY A 25 2.61 -22.07 -22.24
CA GLY A 25 1.82 -23.10 -22.92
C GLY A 25 0.82 -23.84 -22.03
N THR A 26 0.70 -23.49 -20.74
CA THR A 26 -0.32 -24.04 -19.83
C THR A 26 -1.25 -22.94 -19.32
N GLN A 27 -2.52 -23.28 -19.07
CA GLN A 27 -3.45 -22.38 -18.39
C GLN A 27 -3.38 -22.57 -16.88
N ALA A 28 -3.26 -21.46 -16.15
CA ALA A 28 -3.31 -21.42 -14.69
C ALA A 28 -4.22 -20.29 -14.23
N TRP A 29 -4.81 -20.46 -13.03
CA TRP A 29 -5.63 -19.44 -12.38
C TRP A 29 -4.75 -18.51 -11.56
N PHE A 30 -4.96 -17.21 -11.74
CA PHE A 30 -4.25 -16.16 -11.03
C PHE A 30 -5.25 -15.34 -10.19
N GLY A 31 -4.79 -14.94 -9.02
CA GLY A 31 -5.47 -13.98 -8.15
C GLY A 31 -4.57 -12.78 -7.91
N ASP A 32 -4.99 -11.90 -7.02
CA ASP A 32 -4.26 -10.68 -6.68
C ASP A 32 -2.78 -10.94 -6.33
N GLY A 33 -1.90 -10.17 -6.96
CA GLY A 33 -0.46 -10.28 -6.79
C GLY A 33 0.05 -9.79 -5.43
N ALA A 34 -0.66 -8.89 -4.77
CA ALA A 34 -0.21 -8.32 -3.50
C ALA A 34 -0.27 -9.33 -2.35
N MET A 35 -1.13 -10.36 -2.44
CA MET A 35 -1.26 -11.40 -1.42
C MET A 35 0.04 -12.08 -1.00
N ARG A 36 1.05 -12.08 -1.88
CA ARG A 36 2.36 -12.69 -1.63
C ARG A 36 3.52 -11.72 -1.86
N LEU A 37 3.23 -10.45 -2.05
CA LEU A 37 4.25 -9.44 -2.36
C LEU A 37 4.80 -8.84 -1.06
N THR A 38 5.66 -9.58 -0.38
CA THR A 38 6.23 -9.11 0.89
C THR A 38 7.32 -8.04 0.70
N ASN A 39 8.06 -8.10 -0.41
CA ASN A 39 9.18 -7.20 -0.72
C ASN A 39 8.99 -6.59 -2.13
N PRO A 40 8.13 -5.57 -2.30
CA PRO A 40 7.80 -4.98 -3.60
C PRO A 40 9.00 -4.39 -4.35
N LEU A 41 10.06 -3.97 -3.66
CA LEU A 41 11.24 -3.36 -4.27
C LEU A 41 12.26 -4.40 -4.75
N SER A 42 12.26 -5.59 -4.15
CA SER A 42 13.25 -6.66 -4.43
C SER A 42 13.37 -7.01 -5.93
N PRO A 43 12.29 -7.16 -6.72
CA PRO A 43 12.40 -7.42 -8.15
C PRO A 43 13.17 -6.33 -8.91
N ALA A 44 12.91 -5.04 -8.63
CA ALA A 44 13.60 -3.93 -9.27
C ALA A 44 15.09 -3.91 -8.89
N ILE A 45 15.39 -4.16 -7.62
CA ILE A 45 16.76 -4.24 -7.10
C ILE A 45 17.54 -5.37 -7.78
N ARG A 46 16.95 -6.57 -7.89
CA ARG A 46 17.54 -7.74 -8.56
C ARG A 46 17.80 -7.52 -10.04
N LEU A 47 16.96 -6.73 -10.70
CA LEU A 47 17.13 -6.34 -12.10
C LEU A 47 18.24 -5.31 -12.31
N GLY A 48 18.88 -4.81 -11.25
CA GLY A 48 20.01 -3.88 -11.37
C GLY A 48 19.68 -2.44 -11.01
N ALA A 49 18.49 -2.14 -10.47
CA ALA A 49 18.14 -0.78 -10.07
C ALA A 49 19.14 -0.22 -9.03
N GLN A 50 19.65 0.98 -9.31
CA GLN A 50 20.48 1.78 -8.40
C GLN A 50 19.66 2.88 -7.70
N ARG A 51 18.51 3.20 -8.27
CA ARG A 51 17.55 4.19 -7.81
C ARG A 51 16.15 3.61 -7.94
N VAL A 52 15.32 3.81 -6.92
CA VAL A 52 13.96 3.30 -6.88
C VAL A 52 12.99 4.43 -6.52
N LEU A 53 12.12 4.78 -7.46
CA LEU A 53 10.96 5.66 -7.20
C LEU A 53 9.80 4.78 -6.72
N ALA A 54 9.41 4.93 -5.46
CA ALA A 54 8.27 4.25 -4.86
C ALA A 54 7.08 5.20 -4.75
N ILE A 55 5.91 4.76 -5.21
CA ILE A 55 4.65 5.49 -5.07
C ILE A 55 3.83 4.76 -4.02
N GLY A 56 3.74 5.36 -2.83
CA GLY A 56 2.88 4.91 -1.76
C GLY A 56 1.43 5.29 -2.00
N ILE A 57 0.52 4.63 -1.29
CA ILE A 57 -0.91 4.90 -1.31
C ILE A 57 -1.47 5.20 0.08
N ARG A 58 -0.58 5.36 1.08
CA ARG A 58 -0.92 5.81 2.42
C ARG A 58 -0.58 7.27 2.64
N CYS A 59 -1.51 7.98 3.25
CA CYS A 59 -1.27 9.34 3.72
C CYS A 59 -0.58 9.29 5.09
N SER A 60 0.61 9.87 5.22
CA SER A 60 1.34 9.90 6.51
C SER A 60 0.59 10.66 7.62
N ALA A 61 -0.38 11.50 7.27
CA ALA A 61 -1.19 12.23 8.24
C ALA A 61 -2.25 11.35 8.93
N SER A 62 -2.71 10.27 8.29
CA SER A 62 -3.76 9.42 8.87
C SER A 62 -3.25 8.44 9.93
N GLU A 63 -1.98 8.02 9.88
CA GLU A 63 -1.35 7.22 10.93
C GLU A 63 -1.32 7.95 12.28
N GLN A 64 -1.04 9.26 12.27
CA GLN A 64 -1.07 10.11 13.46
C GLN A 64 -2.49 10.27 13.99
N GLN A 65 -3.47 10.44 13.09
CA GLN A 65 -4.87 10.61 13.47
C GLN A 65 -5.53 9.33 14.01
N LEU A 66 -5.18 8.15 13.49
CA LEU A 66 -5.63 6.86 14.01
C LEU A 66 -5.11 6.65 15.44
N THR A 67 -3.81 6.91 15.64
CA THR A 67 -3.18 6.81 16.97
C THR A 67 -3.81 7.78 17.97
N ASP A 68 -4.05 9.03 17.55
CA ASP A 68 -4.65 10.06 18.41
C ASP A 68 -6.14 9.81 18.69
N THR A 69 -6.89 9.23 17.73
CA THR A 69 -8.32 8.93 17.90
C THR A 69 -8.54 7.67 18.75
N GLU A 70 -7.71 6.64 18.59
CA GLU A 70 -7.69 5.48 19.49
C GLU A 70 -7.29 5.89 20.92
N LEU A 71 -6.31 6.79 21.07
CA LEU A 71 -6.00 7.39 22.37
C LEU A 71 -7.15 8.26 22.90
N ALA A 72 -7.79 9.09 22.08
CA ALA A 72 -8.88 9.96 22.51
C ALA A 72 -10.13 9.17 22.95
N HIS A 73 -10.45 8.07 22.26
CA HIS A 73 -11.50 7.14 22.71
C HIS A 73 -11.15 6.44 24.02
N HIS A 74 -9.86 6.25 24.33
CA HIS A 74 -9.41 5.81 25.65
C HIS A 74 -9.50 6.90 26.74
N VAL A 75 -9.44 8.18 26.37
CA VAL A 75 -9.47 9.30 27.32
C VAL A 75 -10.89 9.79 27.64
N ASP A 76 -11.82 9.75 26.68
CA ASP A 76 -13.24 10.09 26.92
C ASP A 76 -14.02 8.99 27.67
N SER A 77 -13.48 7.78 27.76
CA SER A 77 -13.96 6.76 28.70
C SER A 77 -13.38 6.98 30.09
N LEU A 78 -13.90 7.96 30.84
CA LEU A 78 -13.64 8.17 32.28
C LEU A 78 -14.07 7.00 33.19
N ASP A 79 -14.48 5.87 32.60
CA ASP A 79 -14.87 4.65 33.29
C ASP A 79 -14.00 3.47 32.82
N PRO A 80 -12.94 3.11 33.55
CA PRO A 80 -12.05 1.98 33.22
C PRO A 80 -12.75 0.61 33.23
N SER A 81 -14.05 0.54 33.56
CA SER A 81 -14.87 -0.68 33.50
C SER A 81 -15.68 -0.85 32.21
N ARG A 82 -15.71 0.16 31.32
CA ARG A 82 -16.37 0.05 30.01
C ARG A 82 -15.37 -0.35 28.93
N LEU A 83 -15.53 -1.57 28.39
CA LEU A 83 -14.83 -1.93 27.16
C LEU A 83 -15.27 -0.96 26.03
N PRO A 84 -14.34 -0.55 25.15
CA PRO A 84 -14.71 0.15 23.92
C PRO A 84 -15.71 -0.70 23.11
N PRO A 85 -16.61 -0.06 22.36
CA PRO A 85 -17.57 -0.78 21.52
C PRO A 85 -16.82 -1.72 20.57
N ARG A 86 -17.36 -2.94 20.41
CA ARG A 86 -16.75 -3.95 19.52
C ARG A 86 -16.70 -3.39 18.09
N PRO A 87 -15.54 -3.42 17.42
CA PRO A 87 -15.44 -2.91 16.05
C PRO A 87 -16.30 -3.74 15.08
N PRO A 88 -16.92 -3.11 14.06
CA PRO A 88 -17.65 -3.82 13.03
C PRO A 88 -16.71 -4.70 12.18
N LEU A 89 -17.29 -5.71 11.53
CA LEU A 89 -16.49 -6.63 10.69
C LEU A 89 -15.87 -5.91 9.50
N SER A 90 -16.51 -4.87 8.97
CA SER A 90 -15.96 -4.02 7.91
C SER A 90 -14.63 -3.37 8.29
N GLN A 91 -14.52 -2.87 9.52
CA GLN A 91 -13.28 -2.28 10.03
C GLN A 91 -12.17 -3.33 10.14
N ILE A 92 -12.50 -4.51 10.68
CA ILE A 92 -11.55 -5.64 10.77
C ILE A 92 -11.09 -6.07 9.36
N CYS A 93 -12.00 -6.17 8.40
CA CYS A 93 -11.66 -6.46 7.01
C CYS A 93 -10.80 -5.37 6.36
N GLY A 94 -11.07 -4.10 6.65
CA GLY A 94 -10.24 -2.97 6.18
C GLY A 94 -8.80 -3.08 6.69
N VAL A 95 -8.63 -3.35 7.98
CA VAL A 95 -7.30 -3.58 8.59
C VAL A 95 -6.59 -4.77 7.92
N PHE A 96 -7.31 -5.87 7.65
CA PHE A 96 -6.71 -7.01 6.95
C PHE A 96 -6.27 -6.65 5.52
N LEU A 97 -7.05 -5.85 4.78
CA LEU A 97 -6.63 -5.39 3.46
C LEU A 97 -5.41 -4.47 3.58
N ASN A 98 -5.39 -3.53 4.51
CA ASN A 98 -4.22 -2.68 4.73
C ASN A 98 -2.95 -3.49 5.03
N ALA A 99 -3.08 -4.52 5.86
CA ALA A 99 -1.97 -5.42 6.20
C ALA A 99 -1.44 -6.23 5.00
N ILE A 100 -2.31 -6.61 4.07
CA ILE A 100 -1.93 -7.38 2.87
C ILE A 100 -1.38 -6.47 1.76
N PHE A 101 -1.91 -5.26 1.62
CA PHE A 101 -1.67 -4.42 0.45
C PHE A 101 -0.71 -3.26 0.69
N LEU A 102 -0.79 -2.62 1.86
CA LEU A 102 -0.10 -1.34 2.11
C LEU A 102 1.17 -1.54 2.95
N ASP A 103 1.10 -2.40 3.98
CA ASP A 103 2.21 -2.64 4.94
C ASP A 103 3.51 -3.09 4.31
N HIS A 104 3.43 -3.77 3.18
CA HIS A 104 4.62 -4.31 2.53
C HIS A 104 5.51 -3.24 1.89
N LEU A 105 4.94 -2.15 1.35
CA LEU A 105 5.76 -1.13 0.70
C LEU A 105 6.56 -0.32 1.72
N ASP A 106 5.91 0.17 2.77
CA ASP A 106 6.57 0.97 3.79
C ASP A 106 7.62 0.16 4.54
N ALA A 107 7.31 -1.08 4.92
CA ALA A 107 8.26 -1.97 5.58
C ALA A 107 9.48 -2.29 4.70
N ASP A 108 9.30 -2.45 3.39
CA ASP A 108 10.39 -2.72 2.44
C ASP A 108 11.24 -1.48 2.17
N ILE A 109 10.64 -0.28 2.13
CA ILE A 109 11.37 1.01 2.07
C ILE A 109 12.24 1.18 3.32
N ASP A 110 11.67 0.98 4.51
CA ASP A 110 12.37 1.05 5.79
C ASP A 110 13.54 0.07 5.86
N HIS A 111 13.32 -1.16 5.37
CA HIS A 111 14.35 -2.16 5.28
C HIS A 111 15.46 -1.73 4.30
N LEU A 112 15.11 -1.18 3.13
CA LEU A 112 16.07 -0.65 2.17
C LEU A 112 16.92 0.46 2.76
N MET A 113 16.30 1.40 3.49
CA MET A 113 17.02 2.48 4.17
C MET A 113 18.01 1.96 5.20
N ARG A 114 17.59 1.03 6.07
CA ARG A 114 18.49 0.37 7.04
C ARG A 114 19.62 -0.40 6.36
N MET A 115 19.34 -1.06 5.25
CA MET A 115 20.36 -1.78 4.47
C MET A 115 21.38 -0.82 3.88
N ASN A 116 20.93 0.32 3.34
CA ASN A 116 21.82 1.36 2.83
C ASN A 116 22.74 1.91 3.92
N GLU A 117 22.23 2.15 5.12
CA GLU A 117 23.04 2.58 6.27
C GLU A 117 24.10 1.53 6.62
N LEU A 118 23.73 0.26 6.65
CA LEU A 118 24.65 -0.84 6.92
C LEU A 118 25.74 -0.94 5.84
N VAL A 119 25.37 -0.88 4.55
CA VAL A 119 26.34 -0.88 3.45
C VAL A 119 27.28 0.33 3.53
N ARG A 120 26.77 1.52 3.88
CA ARG A 120 27.62 2.71 4.05
C ARG A 120 28.56 2.59 5.25
N ALA A 121 28.12 1.98 6.35
CA ALA A 121 28.93 1.79 7.54
C ALA A 121 30.03 0.73 7.39
N TYR A 122 29.78 -0.34 6.61
CA TYR A 122 30.69 -1.49 6.49
C TYR A 122 31.33 -1.67 5.11
N GLY A 123 30.81 -1.01 4.06
CA GLY A 123 31.28 -1.12 2.68
C GLY A 123 32.54 -0.32 2.35
N GLY A 124 33.15 0.36 3.34
CA GLY A 124 34.43 1.06 3.20
C GLY A 124 35.66 0.24 3.60
N ASP A 125 35.49 -1.00 4.08
CA ASP A 125 36.59 -1.85 4.55
C ASP A 125 36.72 -3.11 3.66
N GLU A 126 37.23 -2.92 2.43
CA GLU A 126 37.58 -4.02 1.52
C GLU A 126 38.57 -5.01 2.17
N SER A 127 39.25 -4.61 3.25
CA SER A 127 40.17 -5.44 4.05
C SER A 127 39.50 -6.57 4.84
N ARG A 128 38.16 -6.56 4.94
CA ARG A 128 37.35 -7.58 5.61
C ARG A 128 36.44 -8.33 4.65
N ALA A 129 36.89 -8.57 3.42
CA ALA A 129 36.26 -9.52 2.51
C ALA A 129 36.24 -10.91 3.16
N VAL A 130 35.21 -11.18 3.96
CA VAL A 130 34.87 -12.53 4.39
C VAL A 130 34.50 -13.26 3.12
N ASP A 131 35.08 -14.43 2.93
CA ASP A 131 34.95 -15.34 1.79
C ASP A 131 33.53 -15.96 1.70
N VAL A 132 32.50 -15.16 1.98
CA VAL A 132 31.10 -15.49 1.85
C VAL A 132 30.71 -15.13 0.43
N LYS A 133 30.41 -16.15 -0.38
CA LYS A 133 29.70 -15.96 -1.65
C LYS A 133 28.31 -15.37 -1.35
N VAL A 134 28.23 -14.05 -1.24
CA VAL A 134 26.94 -13.37 -1.18
C VAL A 134 26.30 -13.57 -2.56
N HIS A 135 25.11 -14.16 -2.58
CA HIS A 135 24.40 -14.49 -3.82
C HIS A 135 23.95 -13.24 -4.60
N GLU A 136 23.92 -12.09 -3.93
CA GLU A 136 23.53 -10.79 -4.48
C GLU A 136 24.50 -9.70 -3.99
N PRO A 137 25.07 -8.86 -4.86
CA PRO A 137 25.95 -7.77 -4.46
C PRO A 137 25.17 -6.74 -3.63
N MET A 138 25.54 -6.58 -2.37
CA MET A 138 24.93 -5.60 -1.47
C MET A 138 25.44 -4.21 -1.84
N ARG A 139 24.55 -3.34 -2.32
CA ARG A 139 24.88 -2.00 -2.80
C ARG A 139 23.92 -0.98 -2.21
N VAL A 140 24.37 0.28 -2.15
CA VAL A 140 23.51 1.40 -1.79
C VAL A 140 22.55 1.68 -2.94
N ILE A 141 21.26 1.81 -2.63
CA ILE A 141 20.19 2.09 -3.58
C ILE A 141 19.47 3.33 -3.09
N GLU A 142 19.33 4.35 -3.92
CA GLU A 142 18.70 5.60 -3.51
C GLU A 142 17.17 5.52 -3.71
N PRO A 143 16.37 5.54 -2.62
CA PRO A 143 14.92 5.57 -2.73
C PRO A 143 14.40 7.01 -2.83
N LEU A 144 13.41 7.22 -3.69
CA LEU A 144 12.54 8.40 -3.66
C LEU A 144 11.11 7.93 -3.43
N VAL A 145 10.48 8.38 -2.35
CA VAL A 145 9.12 7.96 -1.97
C VAL A 145 8.17 9.12 -2.14
N ILE A 146 7.10 8.90 -2.91
CA ILE A 146 5.97 9.83 -3.06
C ILE A 146 4.76 9.19 -2.38
N SER A 147 4.20 9.88 -1.40
CA SER A 147 2.99 9.46 -0.68
C SER A 147 1.87 10.46 -0.92
N PRO A 148 0.60 10.03 -0.95
CA PRO A 148 -0.53 10.91 -1.19
C PRO A 148 -0.68 11.97 -0.09
N SER A 149 -1.08 13.18 -0.49
CA SER A 149 -1.36 14.29 0.43
C SER A 149 -2.69 14.18 1.16
N GLU A 150 -3.60 13.34 0.67
CA GLU A 150 -4.95 13.16 1.20
C GLU A 150 -5.23 11.68 1.48
N ASP A 151 -6.09 11.41 2.47
CA ASP A 151 -6.52 10.05 2.78
C ASP A 151 -7.61 9.58 1.80
N PHE A 152 -7.35 8.47 1.14
CA PHE A 152 -8.28 7.85 0.20
C PHE A 152 -9.56 7.34 0.89
N ALA A 153 -9.49 6.95 2.16
CA ALA A 153 -10.66 6.56 2.95
C ALA A 153 -11.64 7.73 3.09
N ASP A 154 -11.16 8.95 3.37
CA ASP A 154 -11.98 10.15 3.50
C ASP A 154 -12.70 10.49 2.20
N ILE A 155 -12.00 10.40 1.07
CA ILE A 155 -12.56 10.66 -0.26
C ILE A 155 -13.59 9.58 -0.62
N ALA A 156 -13.28 8.32 -0.33
CA ALA A 156 -14.16 7.19 -0.60
C ALA A 156 -15.47 7.30 0.19
N SER A 157 -15.41 7.74 1.45
CA SER A 157 -16.58 7.92 2.32
C SER A 157 -17.62 8.85 1.71
N GLN A 158 -17.19 9.91 1.00
CA GLN A 158 -18.05 10.90 0.37
C GLN A 158 -18.76 10.32 -0.87
N LEU A 159 -18.15 9.33 -1.53
CA LEU A 159 -18.60 8.72 -2.78
C LEU A 159 -19.23 7.33 -2.59
N VAL A 160 -19.42 6.85 -1.35
CA VAL A 160 -20.03 5.54 -1.01
C VAL A 160 -21.32 5.27 -1.76
N LYS A 161 -22.15 6.31 -1.96
CA LYS A 161 -23.45 6.21 -2.64
C LYS A 161 -23.36 5.90 -4.13
N ARG A 162 -22.16 5.92 -4.72
CA ARG A 162 -21.91 5.57 -6.13
C ARG A 162 -21.51 4.11 -6.31
N MET A 163 -21.16 3.39 -5.24
CA MET A 163 -20.81 1.97 -5.34
C MET A 163 -21.94 1.11 -5.95
N PRO A 164 -21.61 0.02 -6.65
CA PRO A 164 -22.59 -0.98 -7.04
C PRO A 164 -23.44 -1.45 -5.86
N ARG A 165 -24.74 -1.66 -6.08
CA ARG A 165 -25.68 -2.03 -5.00
C ARG A 165 -25.28 -3.30 -4.26
N SER A 166 -24.70 -4.28 -4.94
CA SER A 166 -24.20 -5.52 -4.35
C SER A 166 -23.07 -5.28 -3.34
N VAL A 167 -22.08 -4.48 -3.72
CA VAL A 167 -20.94 -4.12 -2.87
C VAL A 167 -21.42 -3.33 -1.66
N ARG A 168 -22.30 -2.35 -1.88
CA ARG A 168 -22.89 -1.57 -0.79
C ARG A 168 -23.66 -2.44 0.20
N PHE A 169 -24.51 -3.35 -0.29
CA PHE A 169 -25.26 -4.26 0.57
C PHE A 169 -24.35 -5.18 1.39
N MET A 170 -23.25 -5.65 0.78
CA MET A 170 -22.23 -6.43 1.49
C MET A 170 -21.57 -5.61 2.61
N LEU A 171 -21.19 -4.36 2.35
CA LEU A 171 -20.63 -3.45 3.36
C LEU A 171 -21.64 -3.13 4.47
N GLU A 172 -22.91 -2.88 4.13
CA GLU A 172 -23.99 -2.69 5.11
C GLU A 172 -24.16 -3.92 6.01
N THR A 173 -24.05 -5.13 5.43
CA THR A 173 -24.16 -6.41 6.16
C THR A 173 -22.96 -6.66 7.08
N LEU A 174 -21.76 -6.24 6.69
CA LEU A 174 -20.55 -6.29 7.52
C LEU A 174 -20.52 -5.21 8.61
N GLY A 175 -21.50 -4.30 8.59
CA GLY A 175 -21.58 -3.10 9.42
C GLY A 175 -20.91 -1.92 8.72
N MET A 176 -21.57 -0.77 8.66
CA MET A 176 -20.97 0.43 8.07
C MET A 176 -19.76 0.86 8.93
N PRO A 177 -18.55 0.97 8.33
CA PRO A 177 -17.41 1.50 9.05
C PRO A 177 -17.69 2.95 9.45
N ASP A 178 -17.07 3.41 10.54
CA ASP A 178 -17.00 4.84 10.84
C ASP A 178 -16.45 5.57 9.59
N PRO A 179 -16.96 6.74 9.20
CA PRO A 179 -16.39 7.54 8.12
C PRO A 179 -14.85 7.69 8.20
N LYS A 180 -14.26 7.63 9.41
CA LYS A 180 -12.80 7.65 9.63
C LYS A 180 -12.07 6.32 9.43
N SER A 181 -12.78 5.21 9.23
CA SER A 181 -12.21 3.86 9.00
C SER A 181 -12.73 3.25 7.69
N ALA A 182 -12.90 4.09 6.67
CA ALA A 182 -13.47 3.70 5.39
C ALA A 182 -12.45 3.01 4.44
N ASP A 183 -11.41 2.37 4.97
CA ASP A 183 -10.37 1.67 4.19
C ASP A 183 -10.98 0.61 3.27
N LEU A 184 -11.84 -0.25 3.80
CA LEU A 184 -12.51 -1.27 2.98
C LEU A 184 -13.34 -0.65 1.85
N THR A 185 -13.88 0.56 2.06
CA THR A 185 -14.61 1.29 1.02
C THR A 185 -13.67 1.80 -0.06
N SER A 186 -12.51 2.38 0.31
CA SER A 186 -11.55 2.94 -0.64
C SER A 186 -10.98 1.88 -1.59
N TYR A 187 -10.83 0.63 -1.14
CA TYR A 187 -10.44 -0.51 -1.99
C TYR A 187 -11.52 -0.98 -2.96
N LEU A 188 -12.79 -0.88 -2.58
CA LEU A 188 -13.90 -1.46 -3.35
C LEU A 188 -14.60 -0.44 -4.25
N LEU A 189 -14.33 0.85 -4.05
CA LEU A 189 -14.91 1.93 -4.84
C LEU A 189 -14.16 2.07 -6.17
N PHE A 190 -14.57 1.30 -7.18
CA PHE A 190 -14.08 1.45 -8.55
C PHE A 190 -15.02 2.33 -9.39
N ASP A 191 -15.33 3.54 -8.90
CA ASP A 191 -16.17 4.51 -9.61
C ASP A 191 -15.32 5.54 -10.40
N PRO A 192 -15.72 5.96 -11.61
CA PRO A 192 -14.97 6.92 -12.40
C PRO A 192 -14.68 8.26 -11.71
N GLU A 193 -15.61 8.81 -10.91
CA GLU A 193 -15.38 10.08 -10.19
C GLU A 193 -14.34 9.89 -9.09
N TYR A 194 -14.38 8.76 -8.39
CA TYR A 194 -13.39 8.43 -7.39
C TYR A 194 -12.00 8.25 -8.02
N THR A 195 -11.89 7.47 -9.11
CA THR A 195 -10.62 7.30 -9.82
C THR A 195 -10.07 8.63 -10.34
N GLN A 196 -10.94 9.52 -10.86
CA GLN A 196 -10.51 10.84 -11.31
C GLN A 196 -9.97 11.68 -10.14
N ALA A 197 -10.64 11.66 -8.98
CA ALA A 197 -10.15 12.36 -7.79
C ALA A 197 -8.76 11.86 -7.35
N LEU A 198 -8.53 10.55 -7.37
CA LEU A 198 -7.21 9.97 -7.06
C LEU A 198 -6.14 10.39 -8.07
N ILE A 199 -6.48 10.45 -9.36
CA ILE A 199 -5.57 10.93 -10.42
C ILE A 199 -5.22 12.40 -10.18
N ASP A 200 -6.20 13.25 -9.86
CA ASP A 200 -5.99 14.68 -9.62
C ASP A 200 -5.11 14.93 -8.39
N ILE A 201 -5.26 14.12 -7.34
CA ILE A 201 -4.35 14.11 -6.17
C ILE A 201 -2.94 13.75 -6.60
N GLY A 202 -2.78 12.65 -7.36
CA GLY A 202 -1.47 12.23 -7.87
C GLY A 202 -0.77 13.31 -8.70
N TYR A 203 -1.52 14.03 -9.56
CA TYR A 203 -0.97 15.17 -10.30
C TYR A 203 -0.53 16.31 -9.39
N ARG A 204 -1.31 16.67 -8.37
CA ARG A 204 -0.95 17.73 -7.42
C ARG A 204 0.28 17.36 -6.60
N ASP A 205 0.34 16.13 -6.11
CA ASP A 205 1.45 15.64 -5.27
C ASP A 205 2.75 15.55 -6.06
N ALA A 206 2.68 15.03 -7.29
CA ALA A 206 3.81 15.00 -8.20
C ALA A 206 4.26 16.41 -8.59
N HIS A 207 3.33 17.33 -8.85
CA HIS A 207 3.65 18.71 -9.20
C HIS A 207 4.30 19.46 -8.03
N ALA A 208 3.88 19.21 -6.79
CA ALA A 208 4.45 19.84 -5.60
C ALA A 208 5.93 19.45 -5.36
N ARG A 209 6.34 18.27 -5.85
CA ARG A 209 7.71 17.73 -5.72
C ARG A 209 8.39 17.54 -7.08
N ILE A 210 7.97 18.28 -8.10
CA ILE A 210 8.41 18.05 -9.48
C ILE A 210 9.91 18.20 -9.65
N ASP A 211 10.52 19.20 -9.00
CA ASP A 211 11.96 19.44 -9.08
C ASP A 211 12.78 18.26 -8.52
N GLU A 212 12.30 17.66 -7.43
CA GLU A 212 12.92 16.49 -6.80
C GLU A 212 12.80 15.25 -7.69
N ILE A 213 11.60 15.02 -8.26
CA ILE A 213 11.35 13.91 -9.20
C ILE A 213 12.22 14.07 -10.45
N GLU A 214 12.28 15.28 -11.02
CA GLU A 214 13.12 15.55 -12.19
C GLU A 214 14.61 15.32 -11.90
N ALA A 215 15.11 15.81 -10.76
CA ALA A 215 16.49 15.59 -10.36
C ALA A 215 16.78 14.09 -10.21
N PHE A 216 15.87 13.35 -9.57
CA PHE A 216 15.99 11.91 -9.37
C PHE A 216 16.00 11.12 -10.68
N LEU A 217 15.18 11.51 -11.67
CA LEU A 217 15.11 10.84 -12.97
C LEU A 217 16.29 11.18 -13.90
N ARG A 218 16.90 12.36 -13.72
CA ARG A 218 18.02 12.83 -14.57
C ARG A 218 19.41 12.40 -14.09
N ALA A 219 19.56 12.08 -12.80
CA ALA A 219 20.81 11.52 -12.27
C ALA A 219 21.16 10.19 -12.96
#